data_AF-A0A9D6P3D9-F1
#
_entry.id   AF-A0A9D6P3D9-F1
#
_cell.length_a   1.000
_cell.length_b   1.000
_cell.length_c   1.000
_cell.angle_alpha   90.00
_cell.angle_beta   90.00
_cell.angle_gamma   90.00
#
_symmetry.space_group_name_H-M   'P 1'
#
loop_
_entity.id
_entity.type
_entity.pdbx_description
1 polymer ?
#
loop_
_entity_poly.entity_id
_entity_poly.type
_entity_poly.pdbx_seq_one_letter_code
_entity_poly.pdbx_strand_id
1 'polypeptide(L)'
;MSEGIPILRHVRITNSGKLSDRYVTVQVKPPSDPTLHPEEQLFGLVEIENPWFPTSQIGQTIINTAAREYYRGDAREPLVNFERALKKLNETLTQLANTGETDWVGKLHAALVLRHEEELHIAAVGGVAGWLVRAGKSTQTVVPQDSPSSSEHTFASVLSGTLEPGDRFLLASSGLTSVLSGAELTANVLMARDLGQAALHLANLLRAKRAQWVNALFLDAPSPSAAGGGPLPETLYLDTNNLANWRLTAGTAAQRLHTSVLTIGGWLQRLNDRLNQAMRQVVFPQAKRGWTVSRSWGTTQWQRIQEAKRRPQP
;
A
#
# COMPACT_ATOMS: atom_id res chain seq x y z
N MET A 1 -11.09 -28.68 -4.92
CA MET A 1 -10.70 -27.90 -3.73
C MET A 1 -10.09 -26.62 -4.26
N SER A 2 -10.85 -25.52 -4.31
CA SER A 2 -10.24 -24.22 -4.55
C SER A 2 -9.50 -23.86 -3.27
N GLU A 3 -8.18 -23.96 -3.27
CA GLU A 3 -7.40 -23.30 -2.23
C GLU A 3 -7.80 -21.83 -2.26
N GLY A 4 -8.37 -21.34 -1.16
CA GLY A 4 -8.73 -19.93 -1.05
C GLY A 4 -7.48 -19.10 -1.28
N ILE A 5 -7.57 -18.11 -2.16
CA ILE A 5 -6.46 -17.22 -2.47
C ILE A 5 -5.96 -16.62 -1.14
N PRO A 6 -4.66 -16.73 -0.84
CA PRO A 6 -4.14 -16.27 0.45
C PRO A 6 -4.40 -14.78 0.61
N ILE A 7 -5.12 -14.43 1.67
CA ILE A 7 -5.41 -13.04 2.01
C ILE A 7 -4.09 -12.35 2.35
N LEU A 8 -3.72 -11.32 1.59
CA LEU A 8 -2.57 -10.49 1.90
C LEU A 8 -2.77 -9.86 3.28
N ARG A 9 -1.86 -10.14 4.20
CA ARG A 9 -1.87 -9.58 5.55
C ARG A 9 -1.10 -8.28 5.52
N HIS A 10 -1.54 -7.30 6.31
CA HIS A 10 -0.85 -6.02 6.41
C HIS A 10 -0.83 -5.50 7.84
N VAL A 11 0.18 -4.66 8.13
CA VAL A 11 0.26 -3.89 9.37
C VAL A 11 0.69 -2.47 9.03
N ARG A 12 -0.05 -1.49 9.53
CA ARG A 12 0.26 -0.07 9.39
C ARG A 12 0.97 0.42 10.64
N ILE A 13 2.08 1.13 10.49
CA ILE A 13 2.73 1.88 11.58
C ILE A 13 2.55 3.36 11.28
N THR A 14 1.88 4.09 12.18
CA THR A 14 1.59 5.52 11.97
C THR A 14 1.37 6.22 13.31
N ASN A 15 0.91 7.47 13.26
CA ASN A 15 0.55 8.28 14.42
C ASN A 15 -0.97 8.47 14.46
N SER A 16 -1.58 8.47 15.65
CA SER A 16 -3.02 8.73 15.80
C SER A 16 -3.31 10.23 15.87
N GLY A 17 -2.38 11.00 16.43
CA GLY A 17 -2.45 12.44 16.56
C GLY A 17 -1.87 13.21 15.38
N LYS A 18 -2.12 14.52 15.41
CA LYS A 18 -1.46 15.47 14.51
C LYS A 18 -0.05 15.76 15.03
N LEU A 19 0.93 15.74 14.14
CA LEU A 19 2.29 16.18 14.44
C LEU A 19 2.46 17.67 14.13
N SER A 20 3.36 18.33 14.85
CA SER A 20 3.59 19.77 14.72
C SER A 20 4.43 20.13 13.50
N ASP A 21 5.36 19.27 13.11
CA ASP A 21 6.39 19.52 12.09
C ASP A 21 6.14 18.73 10.80
N ARG A 22 5.11 17.90 10.74
CA ARG A 22 4.79 17.08 9.56
C ARG A 22 3.38 16.54 9.55
N TYR A 23 2.98 16.04 8.39
CA TYR A 23 1.82 15.19 8.23
C TYR A 23 2.28 13.77 7.91
N VAL A 24 1.77 12.76 8.63
CA VAL A 24 2.03 11.35 8.33
C VAL A 24 0.74 10.56 8.36
N THR A 25 0.53 9.68 7.38
CA THR A 25 -0.60 8.74 7.41
C THR A 25 -0.27 7.47 6.63
N VAL A 26 -0.88 6.36 7.06
CA VAL A 26 -0.96 5.14 6.27
C VAL A 26 -2.42 4.70 6.26
N GLN A 27 -3.01 4.54 5.08
CA GLN A 27 -4.42 4.15 4.92
C GLN A 27 -4.55 2.95 3.99
N VAL A 28 -5.56 2.11 4.27
CA VAL A 28 -6.04 1.09 3.35
C VAL A 28 -7.41 1.54 2.85
N LYS A 29 -7.58 1.53 1.53
CA LYS A 29 -8.82 1.85 0.84
C LYS A 29 -9.30 0.58 0.16
N PRO A 30 -10.25 -0.16 0.76
CA PRO A 30 -10.93 -1.23 0.05
C PRO A 30 -11.81 -0.66 -1.06
N PRO A 31 -12.25 -1.49 -2.02
CA PRO A 31 -13.23 -1.08 -3.02
C PRO A 31 -14.52 -0.64 -2.35
N SER A 32 -15.16 0.38 -2.94
CA SER A 32 -16.49 0.80 -2.52
C SER A 32 -17.53 -0.31 -2.70
N ASP A 33 -17.34 -1.15 -3.73
CA ASP A 33 -18.13 -2.35 -3.97
C ASP A 33 -17.22 -3.59 -4.01
N PRO A 34 -17.16 -4.36 -2.90
CA PRO A 34 -16.35 -5.58 -2.83
C PRO A 34 -16.76 -6.67 -3.82
N THR A 35 -17.97 -6.62 -4.39
CA THR A 35 -18.41 -7.63 -5.36
C THR A 35 -17.75 -7.43 -6.73
N LEU A 36 -17.40 -6.19 -7.07
CA LEU A 36 -16.75 -5.83 -8.32
C LEU A 36 -15.24 -6.03 -8.27
N HIS A 37 -14.65 -5.85 -7.08
CA HIS A 37 -13.18 -5.86 -6.90
C HIS A 37 -12.75 -6.64 -5.64
N PRO A 38 -13.18 -7.90 -5.47
CA PRO A 38 -13.03 -8.63 -4.20
C PRO A 38 -11.58 -8.79 -3.71
N GLU A 39 -10.63 -8.67 -4.63
CA GLU A 39 -9.22 -8.92 -4.38
C GLU A 39 -8.35 -7.67 -4.46
N GLU A 40 -8.96 -6.51 -4.71
CA GLU A 40 -8.20 -5.29 -4.93
C GLU A 40 -8.14 -4.44 -3.67
N GLN A 41 -6.96 -3.95 -3.34
CA GLN A 41 -6.78 -3.05 -2.20
C GLN A 41 -5.78 -1.97 -2.58
N LEU A 42 -6.17 -0.71 -2.32
CA LEU A 42 -5.27 0.41 -2.48
C LEU A 42 -4.73 0.85 -1.12
N PHE A 43 -3.41 0.91 -1.00
CA PHE A 43 -2.73 1.41 0.18
C PHE A 43 -2.11 2.77 -0.15
N GLY A 44 -2.19 3.69 0.80
CA GLY A 44 -1.52 4.99 0.72
C GLY A 44 -0.60 5.18 1.91
N LEU A 45 0.67 5.47 1.65
CA LEU A 45 1.65 5.94 2.62
C LEU A 45 2.00 7.37 2.24
N VAL A 46 1.80 8.33 3.15
CA VAL A 46 2.09 9.75 2.87
C VAL A 46 2.80 10.38 4.06
N GLU A 47 3.88 11.08 3.77
CA GLU A 47 4.61 11.99 4.64
C GLU A 47 4.74 13.36 3.94
N ILE A 48 4.44 14.45 4.63
CA ILE A 48 4.68 15.81 4.17
C ILE A 48 5.43 16.56 5.26
N GLU A 49 6.66 16.97 4.97
CA GLU A 49 7.53 17.66 5.92
C GLU A 49 7.16 19.14 6.07
N ASN A 50 7.39 19.71 7.26
CA ASN A 50 7.28 21.12 7.61
C ASN A 50 6.09 21.86 6.95
N PRO A 51 4.85 21.42 7.22
CA PRO A 51 3.67 22.04 6.66
C PRO A 51 3.34 23.34 7.40
N TRP A 52 3.35 24.46 6.68
CA TRP A 52 3.01 25.76 7.26
C TRP A 52 1.49 25.96 7.38
N PHE A 53 0.73 25.49 6.38
CA PHE A 53 -0.72 25.34 6.40
C PHE A 53 -1.16 23.89 6.64
N PRO A 54 -2.44 23.58 6.94
CA PRO A 54 -2.89 22.20 7.14
C PRO A 54 -2.82 21.34 5.86
N THR A 55 -1.62 20.84 5.54
CA THR A 55 -1.33 19.92 4.43
C THR A 55 -1.96 18.53 4.62
N SER A 56 -2.63 18.30 5.75
CA SER A 56 -3.48 17.12 5.93
C SER A 56 -4.52 16.99 4.83
N GLN A 57 -4.99 18.12 4.28
CA GLN A 57 -5.91 18.12 3.15
C GLN A 57 -5.25 17.56 1.88
N ILE A 58 -3.99 17.93 1.61
CA ILE A 58 -3.22 17.39 0.47
C ILE A 58 -3.03 15.89 0.63
N GLY A 59 -2.53 15.44 1.78
CA GLY A 59 -2.29 14.02 2.01
C GLY A 59 -3.55 13.17 1.92
N GLN A 60 -4.68 13.68 2.42
CA GLN A 60 -5.97 13.00 2.28
C GLN A 60 -6.48 13.04 0.83
N THR A 61 -6.26 14.15 0.12
CA THR A 61 -6.60 14.30 -1.30
C THR A 61 -5.85 13.31 -2.16
N ILE A 62 -4.56 13.08 -1.89
CA ILE A 62 -3.74 12.08 -2.59
C ILE A 62 -4.41 10.70 -2.53
N ILE A 63 -4.66 10.21 -1.31
CA ILE A 63 -5.18 8.86 -1.10
C ILE A 63 -6.61 8.73 -1.63
N ASN A 64 -7.47 9.72 -1.35
CA ASN A 64 -8.87 9.66 -1.75
C ASN A 64 -9.04 9.81 -3.27
N THR A 65 -8.24 10.66 -3.92
CA THR A 65 -8.30 10.81 -5.38
C THR A 65 -7.80 9.54 -6.05
N ALA A 66 -6.66 8.98 -5.62
CA ALA A 66 -6.17 7.71 -6.15
C ALA A 66 -7.22 6.59 -6.03
N ALA A 67 -7.78 6.37 -4.83
CA ALA A 67 -8.79 5.34 -4.60
C ALA A 67 -10.07 5.58 -5.43
N ARG A 68 -10.60 6.81 -5.43
CA ARG A 68 -11.83 7.14 -6.15
C ARG A 68 -11.68 6.94 -7.65
N GLU A 69 -10.59 7.42 -8.24
CA GLU A 69 -10.39 7.33 -9.68
C GLU A 69 -10.03 5.91 -10.11
N TYR A 70 -9.32 5.15 -9.27
CA TYR A 70 -9.03 3.74 -9.52
C TYR A 70 -10.31 2.89 -9.57
N TYR A 71 -11.15 2.96 -8.53
CA TYR A 71 -12.38 2.16 -8.44
C TYR A 71 -13.53 2.65 -9.35
N ARG A 72 -13.37 3.79 -10.01
CA ARG A 72 -14.25 4.23 -11.12
C ARG A 72 -13.78 3.73 -12.48
N GLY A 73 -12.55 3.21 -12.54
CA GLY A 73 -11.98 2.68 -13.77
C GLY A 73 -12.78 1.49 -14.29
N ASP A 74 -12.98 1.47 -15.60
CA ASP A 74 -13.73 0.45 -16.33
C ASP A 74 -12.80 -0.48 -17.14
N ALA A 75 -11.48 -0.23 -17.10
CA ALA A 75 -10.55 -1.06 -17.82
C ALA A 75 -10.51 -2.46 -17.21
N ARG A 76 -10.39 -3.48 -18.05
CA ARG A 76 -10.24 -4.86 -17.61
C ARG A 76 -8.91 -5.13 -16.92
N GLU A 77 -7.88 -4.34 -17.26
CA GLU A 77 -6.54 -4.48 -16.73
C GLU A 77 -6.34 -3.54 -15.52
N PRO A 78 -6.10 -4.08 -14.31
CA PRO A 78 -5.96 -3.28 -13.08
C PRO A 78 -4.87 -2.22 -13.17
N LEU A 79 -3.72 -2.57 -13.77
CA LEU A 79 -2.61 -1.63 -13.97
C LEU A 79 -3.04 -0.41 -14.80
N VAL A 80 -3.86 -0.59 -15.84
CA VAL A 80 -4.36 0.52 -16.67
C VAL A 80 -5.26 1.45 -15.86
N ASN A 81 -6.13 0.92 -15.00
CA ASN A 81 -6.94 1.74 -14.10
C ASN A 81 -6.06 2.49 -13.09
N PHE A 82 -5.01 1.84 -12.58
CA PHE A 82 -4.05 2.45 -11.67
C PHE A 82 -3.30 3.61 -12.31
N GLU A 83 -2.76 3.43 -13.52
CA GLU A 83 -2.09 4.51 -14.26
C GLU A 83 -3.03 5.68 -14.58
N ARG A 84 -4.29 5.40 -14.93
CA ARG A 84 -5.31 6.45 -15.13
C ARG A 84 -5.59 7.22 -13.83
N ALA A 85 -5.70 6.52 -12.71
CA ALA A 85 -5.90 7.14 -11.40
C ALA A 85 -4.72 8.04 -10.99
N LEU A 86 -3.49 7.57 -11.22
CA LEU A 86 -2.26 8.35 -10.98
C LEU A 86 -2.20 9.59 -11.86
N LYS A 87 -2.58 9.48 -13.13
CA LYS A 87 -2.67 10.64 -14.04
C LYS A 87 -3.67 11.66 -13.49
N LYS A 88 -4.86 11.23 -13.08
CA LYS A 88 -5.88 12.13 -12.55
C LYS A 88 -5.48 12.76 -11.22
N LEU A 89 -4.75 12.01 -10.40
CA LEU A 89 -4.14 12.53 -9.19
C LEU A 89 -3.11 13.63 -9.50
N ASN A 90 -2.18 13.41 -10.43
CA ASN A 90 -1.20 14.44 -10.82
C ASN A 90 -1.88 15.71 -11.36
N GLU A 91 -2.95 15.58 -12.16
CA GLU A 91 -3.77 16.71 -12.60
C GLU A 91 -4.38 17.48 -11.41
N THR A 92 -4.90 16.76 -10.42
CA THR A 92 -5.50 17.35 -9.20
C THR A 92 -4.45 18.08 -8.38
N LEU A 93 -3.27 17.48 -8.18
CA LEU A 93 -2.16 18.10 -7.46
C LEU A 93 -1.65 19.36 -8.18
N THR A 94 -1.63 19.34 -9.52
CA THR A 94 -1.28 20.52 -10.33
C THR A 94 -2.30 21.64 -10.16
N GLN A 95 -3.59 21.32 -10.12
CA GLN A 95 -4.62 22.31 -9.85
C GLN A 95 -4.45 22.95 -8.46
N LEU A 96 -4.18 22.15 -7.42
CA LEU A 96 -3.95 22.65 -6.07
C LEU A 96 -2.72 23.56 -5.99
N ALA A 97 -1.62 23.18 -6.64
CA ALA A 97 -0.43 24.02 -6.73
C ALA A 97 -0.73 25.36 -7.45
N ASN A 98 -1.51 25.32 -8.54
CA ASN A 98 -1.91 26.51 -9.29
C ASN A 98 -2.87 27.43 -8.51
N THR A 99 -3.60 26.91 -7.52
CA THR A 99 -4.43 27.72 -6.61
C THR A 99 -3.65 28.26 -5.41
N GLY A 100 -2.33 28.05 -5.36
CA GLY A 100 -1.45 28.57 -4.31
C GLY A 100 -1.15 27.58 -3.19
N GLU A 101 -1.67 26.35 -3.23
CA GLU A 101 -1.32 25.31 -2.26
C GLU A 101 0.01 24.64 -2.66
N THR A 102 1.12 25.36 -2.56
CA THR A 102 2.45 24.89 -3.01
C THR A 102 3.34 24.37 -1.88
N ASP A 103 2.93 24.51 -0.61
CA ASP A 103 3.75 24.18 0.57
C ASP A 103 4.27 22.74 0.63
N TRP A 104 3.59 21.81 -0.05
CA TRP A 104 3.94 20.39 -0.12
C TRP A 104 4.92 20.05 -1.24
N VAL A 105 5.09 20.92 -2.23
CA VAL A 105 6.00 20.71 -3.37
C VAL A 105 7.43 20.68 -2.83
N GLY A 106 8.22 19.69 -3.24
CA GLY A 106 9.55 19.45 -2.68
C GLY A 106 9.59 18.83 -1.27
N LYS A 107 8.45 18.70 -0.57
CA LYS A 107 8.35 18.13 0.80
C LYS A 107 7.49 16.88 0.88
N LEU A 108 6.94 16.43 -0.24
CA LEU A 108 6.08 15.26 -0.33
C LEU A 108 6.90 13.98 -0.48
N HIS A 109 6.65 13.03 0.40
CA HIS A 109 7.13 11.67 0.34
C HIS A 109 5.94 10.73 0.40
N ALA A 110 5.62 10.07 -0.70
CA ALA A 110 4.40 9.26 -0.77
C ALA A 110 4.59 8.01 -1.61
N ALA A 111 3.86 6.96 -1.25
CA ALA A 111 3.66 5.79 -2.07
C ALA A 111 2.20 5.39 -2.11
N LEU A 112 1.74 5.05 -3.30
CA LEU A 112 0.47 4.40 -3.57
C LEU A 112 0.76 2.98 -4.01
N VAL A 113 0.10 2.01 -3.38
CA VAL A 113 0.24 0.59 -3.70
C VAL A 113 -1.12 0.06 -4.09
N LEU A 114 -1.22 -0.50 -5.28
CA LEU A 114 -2.33 -1.35 -5.66
C LEU A 114 -1.91 -2.80 -5.47
N ARG A 115 -2.72 -3.55 -4.72
CA ARG A 115 -2.70 -5.01 -4.74
C ARG A 115 -3.84 -5.51 -5.61
N HIS A 116 -3.54 -6.42 -6.52
CA HIS A 116 -4.50 -7.23 -7.28
C HIS A 116 -4.01 -8.68 -7.27
N GLU A 117 -4.77 -9.59 -6.66
CA GLU A 117 -4.34 -10.99 -6.46
C GLU A 117 -2.96 -11.11 -5.76
N GLU A 118 -1.97 -11.70 -6.45
CA GLU A 118 -0.56 -11.81 -6.04
C GLU A 118 0.30 -10.62 -6.53
N GLU A 119 -0.25 -9.73 -7.36
CA GLU A 119 0.50 -8.62 -7.94
C GLU A 119 0.45 -7.36 -7.07
N LEU A 120 1.58 -6.68 -6.99
CA LEU A 120 1.72 -5.34 -6.44
C LEU A 120 2.16 -4.37 -7.54
N HIS A 121 1.45 -3.25 -7.63
CA HIS A 121 1.85 -2.09 -8.41
C HIS A 121 2.09 -0.92 -7.46
N ILE A 122 3.26 -0.29 -7.55
CA ILE A 122 3.70 0.74 -6.61
C ILE A 122 4.09 1.98 -7.39
N ALA A 123 3.47 3.11 -7.07
CA ALA A 123 3.91 4.42 -7.51
C ALA A 123 4.41 5.20 -6.30
N ALA A 124 5.67 5.62 -6.32
CA ALA A 124 6.31 6.33 -5.22
C ALA A 124 6.93 7.65 -5.68
N VAL A 125 7.07 8.59 -4.74
CA VAL A 125 7.71 9.88 -4.94
C VAL A 125 8.44 10.30 -3.67
N GLY A 126 9.55 11.03 -3.83
CA GLY A 126 10.37 11.49 -2.72
C GLY A 126 11.12 10.36 -2.02
N GLY A 127 11.52 10.58 -0.76
CA GLY A 127 12.38 9.70 0.02
C GLY A 127 11.75 8.39 0.50
N VAL A 128 10.64 7.93 -0.09
CA VAL A 128 10.04 6.63 0.26
C VAL A 128 10.94 5.50 -0.18
N ALA A 129 11.15 4.52 0.70
CA ALA A 129 11.94 3.33 0.42
C ALA A 129 11.12 2.07 0.66
N GLY A 130 11.49 0.98 -0.02
CA GLY A 130 10.81 -0.29 0.14
C GLY A 130 11.72 -1.50 -0.03
N TRP A 131 11.46 -2.53 0.77
CA TRP A 131 12.23 -3.78 0.80
C TRP A 131 11.32 -4.98 0.62
N LEU A 132 11.75 -5.89 -0.25
CA LEU A 132 11.19 -7.23 -0.39
C LEU A 132 12.10 -8.23 0.33
N VAL A 133 11.52 -9.02 1.22
CA VAL A 133 12.13 -10.24 1.75
C VAL A 133 11.55 -11.43 1.01
N ARG A 134 12.41 -12.14 0.26
CA ARG A 134 12.07 -13.39 -0.42
C ARG A 134 13.12 -14.43 -0.09
N ALA A 135 12.67 -15.63 0.30
CA ALA A 135 13.54 -16.76 0.65
C ALA A 135 14.68 -16.38 1.63
N GLY A 136 14.37 -15.56 2.64
CA GLY A 136 15.33 -15.11 3.66
C GLY A 136 16.35 -14.06 3.19
N LYS A 137 16.18 -13.50 1.99
CA LYS A 137 17.02 -12.41 1.47
C LYS A 137 16.21 -11.13 1.35
N SER A 138 16.75 -10.03 1.89
CA SER A 138 16.17 -8.69 1.76
C SER A 138 16.78 -7.99 0.55
N THR A 139 15.95 -7.37 -0.28
CA THR A 139 16.37 -6.55 -1.42
C THR A 139 15.57 -5.26 -1.41
N GLN A 140 16.25 -4.13 -1.57
CA GLN A 140 15.58 -2.84 -1.72
C GLN A 140 15.01 -2.74 -3.14
N THR A 141 13.68 -2.64 -3.26
CA THR A 141 12.98 -2.59 -4.55
C THR A 141 12.46 -1.19 -4.87
N VAL A 142 12.02 -0.44 -3.86
CA VAL A 142 11.66 0.97 -4.00
C VAL A 142 12.83 1.80 -3.51
N VAL A 143 13.46 2.49 -4.45
CA VAL A 143 14.61 3.36 -4.20
C VAL A 143 14.10 4.78 -4.00
N PRO A 144 14.54 5.49 -2.94
CA PRO A 144 14.26 6.90 -2.75
C PRO A 144 14.52 7.72 -4.01
N GLN A 145 13.57 8.58 -4.34
CA GLN A 145 13.67 9.55 -5.42
C GLN A 145 13.78 10.95 -4.81
N ASP A 146 14.23 11.91 -5.61
CA ASP A 146 14.11 13.31 -5.21
C ASP A 146 12.63 13.67 -5.03
N SER A 147 12.36 14.53 -4.06
CA SER A 147 11.03 15.12 -3.91
C SER A 147 10.62 15.84 -5.20
N PRO A 148 9.33 15.87 -5.53
CA PRO A 148 8.89 16.38 -6.81
C PRO A 148 9.16 17.89 -6.87
N SER A 149 9.96 18.30 -7.86
CA SER A 149 10.22 19.72 -8.14
C SER A 149 9.08 20.41 -8.89
N SER A 150 8.12 19.63 -9.41
CA SER A 150 6.91 20.10 -10.08
C SER A 150 5.70 19.22 -9.75
N SER A 151 4.50 19.80 -9.80
CA SER A 151 3.24 19.10 -9.53
C SER A 151 2.73 18.26 -10.72
N GLU A 152 3.19 18.56 -11.95
CA GLU A 152 2.68 17.93 -13.18
C GLU A 152 3.04 16.45 -13.29
N HIS A 153 4.15 16.05 -12.67
CA HIS A 153 4.71 14.70 -12.77
C HIS A 153 5.09 14.13 -11.39
N THR A 154 4.22 14.32 -10.39
CA THR A 154 4.47 13.84 -9.02
C THR A 154 4.65 12.32 -8.97
N PHE A 155 3.70 11.54 -9.50
CA PHE A 155 3.84 10.08 -9.64
C PHE A 155 4.17 9.73 -11.09
N ALA A 156 5.46 9.57 -11.40
CA ALA A 156 5.96 9.48 -12.78
C ALA A 156 6.13 8.04 -13.31
N SER A 157 6.23 7.04 -12.42
CA SER A 157 6.51 5.65 -12.79
C SER A 157 5.79 4.67 -11.86
N VAL A 158 5.54 3.46 -12.36
CA VAL A 158 4.96 2.35 -11.60
C VAL A 158 5.94 1.19 -11.61
N LEU A 159 6.29 0.71 -10.41
CA LEU A 159 7.01 -0.53 -10.20
C LEU A 159 5.99 -1.66 -10.03
N SER A 160 6.11 -2.72 -10.83
CA SER A 160 5.22 -3.88 -10.74
C SER A 160 5.98 -5.16 -10.42
N GLY A 161 5.38 -6.02 -9.61
CA GLY A 161 5.93 -7.33 -9.29
C GLY A 161 4.94 -8.25 -8.59
N THR A 162 5.18 -9.55 -8.72
CA THR A 162 4.36 -10.59 -8.09
C THR A 162 4.95 -10.99 -6.74
N LEU A 163 4.12 -11.05 -5.70
CA LEU A 163 4.43 -11.64 -4.40
C LEU A 163 4.28 -13.15 -4.47
N GLU A 164 5.25 -13.86 -3.88
CA GLU A 164 5.19 -15.30 -3.70
C GLU A 164 4.81 -15.65 -2.25
N PRO A 165 4.20 -16.82 -2.00
CA PRO A 165 3.92 -17.23 -0.63
C PRO A 165 5.18 -17.29 0.23
N GLY A 166 5.13 -16.61 1.37
CA GLY A 166 6.26 -16.41 2.29
C GLY A 166 6.99 -15.08 2.08
N ASP A 167 6.64 -14.30 1.06
CA ASP A 167 7.21 -12.97 0.86
C ASP A 167 6.70 -11.97 1.88
N ARG A 168 7.60 -11.05 2.24
CA ARG A 168 7.27 -9.86 3.01
C ARG A 168 7.73 -8.62 2.30
N PHE A 169 6.89 -7.60 2.33
CA PHE A 169 7.18 -6.29 1.81
C PHE A 169 7.09 -5.24 2.92
N LEU A 170 8.05 -4.32 2.98
CA LEU A 170 8.00 -3.14 3.82
C LEU A 170 8.12 -1.91 2.94
N LEU A 171 7.19 -0.96 3.08
CA LEU A 171 7.37 0.42 2.64
C LEU A 171 7.59 1.30 3.86
N ALA A 172 8.53 2.22 3.74
CA ALA A 172 8.91 3.13 4.81
C ALA A 172 8.99 4.55 4.28
N SER A 173 8.56 5.48 5.13
CA SER A 173 8.69 6.91 4.89
C SER A 173 10.15 7.37 4.87
N SER A 174 10.42 8.54 4.30
CA SER A 174 11.77 9.14 4.34
C SER A 174 12.24 9.26 5.78
N GLY A 175 11.34 9.67 6.67
CA GLY A 175 11.63 9.80 8.08
C GLY A 175 12.08 8.51 8.74
N LEU A 176 11.48 7.37 8.41
CA LEU A 176 11.93 6.08 8.94
C LEU A 176 13.36 5.76 8.51
N THR A 177 13.69 6.00 7.24
CA THR A 177 15.04 5.73 6.71
C THR A 177 16.12 6.66 7.25
N SER A 178 15.74 7.84 7.74
CA SER A 178 16.64 8.75 8.44
C SER A 178 16.97 8.30 9.88
N VAL A 179 16.11 7.45 10.47
CA VAL A 179 16.25 6.96 11.86
C VAL A 179 16.88 5.57 11.92
N LEU A 180 16.58 4.73 10.93
CA LEU A 180 17.07 3.36 10.79
C LEU A 180 17.61 3.13 9.39
N SER A 181 18.85 2.70 9.30
CA SER A 181 19.46 2.28 8.04
C SER A 181 18.78 1.02 7.48
N GLY A 182 18.90 0.79 6.17
CA GLY A 182 18.39 -0.43 5.52
C GLY A 182 18.99 -1.71 6.10
N ALA A 183 20.24 -1.67 6.57
CA ALA A 183 20.90 -2.78 7.25
C ALA A 183 20.26 -3.06 8.63
N GLU A 184 19.98 -2.02 9.42
CA GLU A 184 19.29 -2.16 10.71
C GLU A 184 17.86 -2.69 10.53
N LEU A 185 17.11 -2.20 9.52
CA LEU A 185 15.78 -2.71 9.21
C LEU A 185 15.83 -4.18 8.82
N THR A 186 16.80 -4.55 7.99
CA THR A 186 16.96 -5.94 7.55
C THR A 186 17.27 -6.85 8.73
N ALA A 187 18.31 -6.53 9.51
CA ALA A 187 18.79 -7.37 10.59
C ALA A 187 17.80 -7.50 11.75
N ASN A 188 17.14 -6.40 12.14
CA ASN A 188 16.35 -6.36 13.36
C ASN A 188 14.86 -6.57 13.14
N VAL A 189 14.34 -6.25 11.95
CA VAL A 189 12.89 -6.19 11.71
C VAL A 189 12.45 -7.17 10.63
N LEU A 190 13.01 -7.06 9.43
CA LEU A 190 12.50 -7.76 8.26
C LEU A 190 12.68 -9.27 8.31
N MET A 191 13.74 -9.75 8.98
CA MET A 191 14.05 -11.18 9.11
C MET A 191 13.25 -11.90 10.21
N ALA A 192 12.39 -11.20 10.95
CA ALA A 192 11.56 -11.83 11.97
C ALA A 192 10.55 -12.82 11.33
N ARG A 193 10.33 -13.97 11.97
CA ARG A 193 9.44 -15.00 11.41
C ARG A 193 7.97 -14.55 11.31
N ASP A 194 7.51 -13.77 12.27
CA ASP A 194 6.12 -13.30 12.35
C ASP A 194 6.00 -11.80 12.05
N LEU A 195 5.04 -11.43 11.20
CA LEU A 195 4.78 -10.04 10.80
C LEU A 195 4.39 -9.17 12.01
N GLY A 196 3.56 -9.70 12.89
CA GLY A 196 3.09 -8.98 14.07
C GLY A 196 4.23 -8.66 15.02
N GLN A 197 5.12 -9.62 15.27
CA GLN A 197 6.34 -9.40 16.04
C GLN A 197 7.30 -8.43 15.35
N ALA A 198 7.47 -8.53 14.01
CA ALA A 198 8.31 -7.60 13.25
C ALA A 198 7.82 -6.15 13.41
N ALA A 199 6.52 -5.92 13.18
CA ALA A 199 5.91 -4.60 13.26
C ALA A 199 5.93 -4.05 14.71
N LEU A 200 5.67 -4.91 15.70
CA LEU A 200 5.75 -4.54 17.11
C LEU A 200 7.16 -4.15 17.53
N HIS A 201 8.16 -4.93 17.09
CA HIS A 201 9.56 -4.65 17.37
C HIS A 201 9.99 -3.33 16.74
N LEU A 202 9.66 -3.08 15.47
CA LEU A 202 9.92 -1.80 14.82
C LEU A 202 9.23 -0.63 15.56
N ALA A 203 7.96 -0.77 15.93
CA ALA A 203 7.27 0.26 16.69
C ALA A 203 7.96 0.57 18.04
N ASN A 204 8.48 -0.46 18.72
CA ASN A 204 9.23 -0.28 19.97
C ASN A 204 10.58 0.40 19.75
N LEU A 205 11.32 0.02 18.70
CA LEU A 205 12.58 0.68 18.32
C LEU A 205 12.35 2.17 18.03
N LEU A 206 11.31 2.50 17.27
CA LEU A 206 10.97 3.88 16.93
C LEU A 206 10.56 4.70 18.16
N ARG A 207 9.74 4.13 19.06
CA ARG A 207 9.39 4.78 20.33
C ARG A 207 10.62 5.00 21.22
N ALA A 208 11.52 4.02 21.32
CA ALA A 208 12.76 4.16 22.09
C ALA A 208 13.65 5.28 21.54
N LYS A 209 13.70 5.43 20.20
CA LYS A 209 14.38 6.55 19.52
C LYS A 209 13.59 7.86 19.50
N ARG A 210 12.39 7.90 20.11
CA ARG A 210 11.45 9.05 20.09
C ARG A 210 11.08 9.51 18.67
N ALA A 211 11.13 8.60 17.71
CA ALA A 211 10.80 8.83 16.31
C ALA A 211 9.32 8.53 16.03
N GLN A 212 8.41 9.28 16.68
CA GLN A 212 6.96 9.12 16.51
C GLN A 212 6.43 9.73 15.20
N TRP A 213 7.34 10.31 14.43
CA TRP A 213 7.09 11.12 13.26
C TRP A 213 7.32 10.37 11.95
N VAL A 214 7.47 9.05 12.02
CA VAL A 214 7.67 8.18 10.86
C VAL A 214 6.42 7.37 10.58
N ASN A 215 6.33 6.80 9.39
CA ASN A 215 5.31 5.81 9.09
C ASN A 215 5.85 4.66 8.23
N ALA A 216 5.14 3.53 8.26
CA ALA A 216 5.52 2.33 7.54
C ALA A 216 4.30 1.47 7.21
N LEU A 217 4.40 0.70 6.13
CA LEU A 217 3.41 -0.29 5.71
C LEU A 217 4.10 -1.63 5.52
N PHE A 218 3.68 -2.63 6.29
CA PHE A 218 4.05 -4.01 6.06
C PHE A 218 2.96 -4.72 5.25
N LEU A 219 3.39 -5.53 4.27
CA LEU A 219 2.56 -6.50 3.56
C LEU A 219 3.22 -7.88 3.67
N ASP A 220 2.42 -8.92 3.80
CA ASP A 220 2.87 -10.29 4.02
C ASP A 220 1.98 -11.23 3.23
N ALA A 221 2.57 -11.99 2.31
CA ALA A 221 1.91 -13.06 1.58
C ALA A 221 2.10 -14.35 2.38
N PRO A 222 1.12 -14.79 3.19
CA PRO A 222 1.33 -15.93 4.09
C PRO A 222 1.60 -17.21 3.30
N SER A 223 2.61 -17.98 3.74
CA SER A 223 2.87 -19.31 3.17
C SER A 223 1.77 -20.30 3.63
N PRO A 224 1.27 -21.20 2.76
CA PRO A 224 0.26 -22.20 3.12
C PRO A 224 0.67 -23.11 4.29
N SER A 225 1.98 -23.36 4.43
CA SER A 225 2.54 -24.17 5.52
C SER A 225 2.71 -23.40 6.83
N ALA A 226 2.63 -22.07 6.80
CA ALA A 226 2.66 -21.22 7.97
C ALA A 226 1.25 -21.09 8.57
N ALA A 227 0.72 -22.19 9.09
CA ALA A 227 -0.59 -22.28 9.75
C ALA A 227 -0.69 -21.50 11.09
N GLY A 228 0.13 -20.47 11.29
CA GLY A 228 0.41 -19.89 12.61
C GLY A 228 0.70 -18.39 12.58
N GLY A 229 0.03 -17.64 11.70
CA GLY A 229 0.00 -16.19 11.84
C GLY A 229 -0.84 -15.82 13.05
N GLY A 230 -0.20 -15.47 14.17
CA GLY A 230 -0.93 -14.95 15.33
C GLY A 230 -1.80 -13.73 14.96
N PRO A 231 -2.71 -13.31 15.85
CA PRO A 231 -3.50 -12.11 15.62
C PRO A 231 -2.58 -10.94 15.25
N LEU A 232 -2.92 -10.22 14.17
CA LEU A 232 -2.17 -9.05 13.75
C LEU A 232 -2.89 -7.78 14.16
N PRO A 233 -2.20 -6.80 14.73
CA PRO A 233 -2.74 -5.45 14.80
C PRO A 233 -2.83 -4.89 13.38
N GLU A 234 -4.00 -4.46 12.94
CA GLU A 234 -4.15 -3.79 11.64
C GLU A 234 -3.34 -2.48 11.60
N THR A 235 -3.31 -1.76 12.72
CA THR A 235 -2.57 -0.51 12.90
C THR A 235 -1.86 -0.48 14.25
N LEU A 236 -0.62 0.00 14.25
CA LEU A 236 0.20 0.31 15.40
C LEU A 236 0.48 1.82 15.45
N TYR A 237 -0.04 2.47 16.48
CA TYR A 237 0.13 3.90 16.69
C TYR A 237 1.35 4.20 17.57
N LEU A 238 2.30 4.98 17.07
CA LEU A 238 3.57 5.29 17.75
C LEU A 238 3.42 6.22 18.96
N ASP A 239 2.36 7.02 19.00
CA ASP A 239 1.99 7.97 20.04
C ASP A 239 1.13 7.35 21.16
N THR A 240 0.66 6.12 20.98
CA THR A 240 -0.09 5.41 22.02
C THR A 240 0.77 4.35 22.71
N ASN A 241 0.65 4.26 24.02
CA ASN A 241 1.26 3.17 24.82
C ASN A 241 0.45 1.87 24.79
N ASN A 242 -0.51 1.75 23.85
CA ASN A 242 -1.59 0.77 23.92
C ASN A 242 -1.23 -0.63 23.40
N LEU A 243 0.04 -1.04 23.54
CA LEU A 243 0.51 -2.35 23.10
C LEU A 243 0.06 -3.50 24.01
N ALA A 244 -0.26 -3.22 25.28
CA ALA A 244 -0.71 -4.25 26.21
C ALA A 244 -2.12 -4.80 25.88
N ASN A 245 -2.95 -4.01 25.20
CA ASN A 245 -4.35 -4.36 25.00
C ASN A 245 -4.62 -5.20 23.73
N TRP A 246 -3.79 -5.14 22.68
CA TRP A 246 -4.12 -5.84 21.42
C TRP A 246 -4.12 -7.37 21.56
N ARG A 247 -3.26 -7.95 22.42
CA ARG A 247 -3.28 -9.39 22.73
C ARG A 247 -4.57 -9.79 23.47
N LEU A 248 -5.13 -8.90 24.29
CA LEU A 248 -6.36 -9.13 25.06
C LEU A 248 -7.63 -8.96 24.20
N THR A 249 -7.64 -8.00 23.26
CA THR A 249 -8.75 -7.79 22.32
C THR A 249 -8.86 -8.94 21.30
N ALA A 250 -7.74 -9.54 20.89
CA ALA A 250 -7.74 -10.71 20.01
C ALA A 250 -8.37 -11.96 20.66
N GLY A 251 -8.16 -12.16 21.97
CA GLY A 251 -8.80 -13.26 22.71
C GLY A 251 -10.31 -13.10 22.87
N THR A 252 -10.80 -11.86 22.99
CA THR A 252 -12.23 -11.57 23.16
C THR A 252 -13.02 -11.53 21.85
N ALA A 253 -12.39 -11.17 20.73
CA ALA A 253 -13.01 -11.26 19.40
C ALA A 253 -13.23 -12.72 18.95
N ALA A 254 -12.28 -13.62 19.26
CA ALA A 254 -12.41 -15.05 18.99
C ALA A 254 -13.54 -15.71 19.80
N GLN A 255 -13.80 -15.24 21.03
CA GLN A 255 -14.90 -15.73 21.86
C GLN A 255 -16.28 -15.28 21.39
N ARG A 256 -16.40 -14.09 20.77
CA ARG A 256 -17.69 -13.57 20.26
C ARG A 256 -18.16 -14.25 18.97
N LEU A 257 -17.26 -14.85 18.20
CA LEU A 257 -17.61 -15.61 17.00
C LEU A 257 -18.14 -17.02 17.31
N HIS A 258 -17.78 -17.60 18.46
CA HIS A 258 -18.21 -18.96 18.83
C HIS A 258 -19.70 -19.04 19.23
N THR A 259 -20.32 -17.92 19.59
CA THR A 259 -21.75 -17.83 19.92
C THR A 259 -22.67 -17.64 18.71
N SER A 260 -22.14 -17.22 17.55
CA SER A 260 -22.94 -16.94 16.35
C SER A 260 -22.97 -18.09 15.33
N VAL A 261 -22.14 -19.12 15.52
CA VAL A 261 -21.99 -20.25 14.59
C VAL A 261 -23.05 -21.36 14.77
N LEU A 262 -23.82 -21.34 15.86
CA LEU A 262 -24.83 -22.38 16.13
C LEU A 262 -26.15 -22.22 15.34
N THR A 263 -26.36 -21.11 14.62
CA THR A 263 -27.61 -20.85 13.88
C THR A 263 -27.50 -20.93 12.35
N ILE A 264 -26.30 -21.08 11.78
CA ILE A 264 -26.08 -20.97 10.31
C ILE A 264 -25.80 -22.34 9.64
N GLY A 265 -25.56 -23.41 10.42
CA GLY A 265 -25.14 -24.73 9.92
C GLY A 265 -26.09 -25.43 8.94
N GLY A 266 -27.40 -25.18 9.02
CA GLY A 266 -28.40 -25.89 8.20
C GLY A 266 -28.60 -25.39 6.77
N TRP A 267 -28.01 -24.24 6.41
CA TRP A 267 -28.19 -23.61 5.10
C TRP A 267 -27.00 -23.88 4.15
N LEU A 268 -25.77 -23.89 4.67
CA LEU A 268 -24.54 -24.06 3.88
C LEU A 268 -24.38 -25.47 3.29
N GLN A 269 -24.93 -26.48 3.96
CA GLN A 269 -24.80 -27.87 3.52
C GLN A 269 -25.59 -28.17 2.22
N ARG A 270 -26.64 -27.39 1.94
CA ARG A 270 -27.46 -27.55 0.71
C ARG A 270 -26.88 -26.85 -0.52
N LEU A 271 -25.92 -25.93 -0.35
CA LEU A 271 -25.29 -25.20 -1.45
C LEU A 271 -24.08 -25.94 -2.03
N ASN A 272 -23.37 -26.68 -1.18
CA ASN A 272 -22.15 -27.43 -1.52
C ASN A 272 -22.42 -28.59 -2.50
N ASP A 273 -23.59 -29.21 -2.43
CA ASP A 273 -23.95 -30.33 -3.30
C ASP A 273 -24.24 -29.90 -4.75
N ARG A 274 -24.53 -28.61 -4.98
CA ARG A 274 -24.81 -28.06 -6.33
C ARG A 274 -23.59 -27.59 -7.09
N LEU A 275 -22.50 -27.22 -6.41
CA LEU A 275 -21.31 -26.63 -7.06
C LEU A 275 -20.30 -27.67 -7.54
N ASN A 276 -20.29 -28.87 -6.95
CA ASN A 276 -19.35 -29.94 -7.33
C ASN A 276 -19.65 -30.59 -8.70
N GLN A 277 -20.79 -30.28 -9.32
CA GLN A 277 -21.17 -30.82 -10.63
C GLN A 277 -20.65 -30.00 -11.82
N ALA A 278 -20.15 -28.77 -11.62
CA ALA A 278 -19.97 -27.81 -12.72
C ALA A 278 -18.52 -27.55 -13.17
N MET A 279 -17.48 -28.06 -12.50
CA MET A 279 -16.10 -27.67 -12.83
C MET A 279 -15.16 -28.86 -13.01
N ARG A 280 -15.11 -29.37 -14.24
CA ARG A 280 -13.97 -30.13 -14.76
C ARG A 280 -13.44 -29.47 -16.04
N GLN A 281 -12.12 -29.25 -16.02
CA GLN A 281 -11.20 -28.88 -17.10
C GLN A 281 -11.10 -27.42 -17.50
N VAL A 282 -9.94 -26.79 -17.21
CA VAL A 282 -9.01 -26.21 -18.20
C VAL A 282 -7.59 -26.21 -17.59
N VAL A 283 -6.57 -26.51 -18.41
CA VAL A 283 -5.13 -26.41 -18.09
C VAL A 283 -4.58 -25.13 -18.72
N PHE A 284 -3.74 -24.37 -18.00
CA PHE A 284 -3.00 -23.22 -18.56
C PHE A 284 -1.49 -23.28 -18.21
N PRO A 285 -0.63 -22.67 -19.06
CA PRO A 285 0.82 -22.84 -19.02
C PRO A 285 1.52 -21.78 -18.14
N GLN A 286 2.75 -22.11 -17.73
CA GLN A 286 3.61 -21.25 -16.90
C GLN A 286 4.26 -20.11 -17.69
N ALA A 287 4.28 -18.91 -17.08
CA ALA A 287 5.06 -17.76 -17.53
C ALA A 287 6.21 -17.44 -16.55
N LYS A 288 7.34 -16.97 -17.08
CA LYS A 288 8.57 -16.62 -16.35
C LYS A 288 8.39 -15.28 -15.59
N ARG A 289 8.71 -15.26 -14.29
CA ARG A 289 8.49 -14.13 -13.36
C ARG A 289 9.77 -13.31 -13.11
N GLY A 290 9.65 -11.99 -13.14
CA GLY A 290 10.67 -11.00 -12.76
C GLY A 290 10.02 -9.63 -12.55
N TRP A 291 10.59 -8.77 -11.69
CA TRP A 291 10.09 -7.41 -11.49
C TRP A 291 10.38 -6.57 -12.73
N THR A 292 9.40 -5.80 -13.19
CA THR A 292 9.54 -4.93 -14.36
C THR A 292 9.08 -3.53 -14.02
N VAL A 293 9.88 -2.54 -14.41
CA VAL A 293 9.45 -1.14 -14.42
C VAL A 293 8.67 -0.92 -15.73
N SER A 294 7.39 -0.61 -15.64
CA SER A 294 6.62 -0.18 -16.81
C SER A 294 6.81 1.33 -17.03
N ARG A 295 7.00 1.67 -18.32
CA ARG A 295 7.18 3.00 -18.96
C ARG A 295 7.19 4.25 -18.06
N SER A 296 8.24 5.07 -18.19
CA SER A 296 8.18 6.48 -17.83
C SER A 296 7.34 7.24 -18.84
N TRP A 297 6.47 8.14 -18.37
CA TRP A 297 5.75 9.08 -19.23
C TRP A 297 6.73 10.16 -19.70
N GLY A 298 7.49 9.86 -20.76
CA GLY A 298 8.43 10.79 -21.37
C GLY A 298 7.72 12.03 -21.92
N THR A 299 8.31 13.19 -21.63
CA THR A 299 7.99 14.56 -22.08
C THR A 299 7.69 14.74 -23.58
N THR A 300 8.01 13.74 -24.41
CA THR A 300 7.87 13.78 -25.88
C THR A 300 6.41 13.83 -26.36
N GLN A 301 5.44 13.31 -25.61
CA GLN A 301 4.03 13.35 -26.02
C GLN A 301 3.36 14.70 -25.72
N TRP A 302 3.84 15.42 -24.69
CA TRP A 302 3.35 16.75 -24.31
C TRP A 302 3.88 17.86 -25.23
N GLN A 303 5.14 17.76 -25.68
CA GLN A 303 5.69 18.71 -26.68
C GLN A 303 4.90 18.66 -28.00
N ARG A 304 4.45 17.48 -28.44
CA ARG A 304 3.62 17.33 -29.64
C ARG A 304 2.21 17.93 -29.50
N ILE A 305 1.63 17.91 -28.29
CA ILE A 305 0.32 18.52 -28.02
C ILE A 305 0.43 20.06 -27.93
N GLN A 306 1.54 20.58 -27.40
CA GLN A 306 1.81 22.02 -27.36
C GLN A 306 2.21 22.59 -28.75
N GLU A 307 2.93 21.82 -29.57
CA GLU A 307 3.23 22.20 -30.98
C GLU A 307 1.98 22.15 -31.88
N ALA A 308 1.05 21.23 -31.63
CA ALA A 308 -0.21 21.17 -32.37
C ALA A 308 -1.13 22.38 -32.12
N LYS A 309 -1.04 23.02 -30.94
CA LYS A 309 -1.78 24.24 -30.60
C LYS A 309 -1.14 25.54 -31.11
N ARG A 310 0.11 25.49 -31.62
CA ARG A 310 0.84 26.66 -32.15
C ARG A 310 0.78 26.81 -33.66
N ARG A 311 0.09 25.91 -34.38
CA ARG A 311 -0.12 26.07 -35.82
C ARG A 311 -1.29 27.03 -36.07
N PRO A 312 -1.09 28.17 -36.75
CA PRO A 312 -2.22 28.97 -37.23
C PRO A 312 -3.02 28.15 -38.24
N GLN A 313 -4.35 28.14 -38.09
CA GLN A 313 -5.23 27.56 -39.10
C GLN A 313 -5.19 28.43 -40.37
N PRO A 314 -5.23 27.83 -41.57
CA PRO A 314 -5.31 28.57 -42.83
C PRO A 314 -6.62 29.35 -42.97
#